data_AF-A0AAD8EX11-F1
#
_entry.id   AF-A0AAD8EX11-F1
#
_cell.length_a   1.000
_cell.length_b   1.000
_cell.length_c   1.000
_cell.angle_alpha   90.00
_cell.angle_beta   90.00
_cell.angle_gamma   90.00
#
_symmetry.space_group_name_H-M   'P 1'
#
loop_
_entity.id
_entity.type
_entity.pdbx_description
1 polymer ?
#
loop_
_entity_poly.entity_id
_entity_poly.type
_entity_poly.pdbx_seq_one_letter_code
_entity_poly.pdbx_strand_id
1 'polypeptide(L)'
;MFFELHAGQGLHNLMFFELHAGQGLHNLMFFELHAGQGLHNLMFFELHAGQGLHNLMFFELHAGQGLHNLMFFELHAGQGLHNLMFFELHAGQGLHNLMFFELHAGQGLHNLMFFELHAGQGLHNLMSFELHAGQGLHNLMFFELHAGQGLHNLMSFELHAGQGLYNLMSFKLHAGLGLHNVY
;
A
#
# COMPACT_ATOMS: atom_id res chain seq x y z
N MET A 1 10.76 -8.59 -31.13
CA MET A 1 11.48 -8.85 -29.87
C MET A 1 12.80 -8.12 -29.97
N PHE A 2 13.00 -7.10 -29.14
CA PHE A 2 14.30 -6.46 -28.96
C PHE A 2 14.89 -7.01 -27.66
N PHE A 3 16.20 -7.24 -27.64
CA PHE A 3 16.86 -7.71 -26.42
C PHE A 3 17.00 -6.55 -25.44
N GLU A 4 17.54 -5.43 -25.90
CA GLU A 4 17.78 -4.26 -25.05
C GLU A 4 17.45 -2.98 -25.82
N LEU A 5 16.84 -2.01 -25.15
CA LEU A 5 16.64 -0.67 -25.67
C LEU A 5 17.04 0.35 -24.59
N HIS A 6 17.92 1.28 -24.92
CA HIS A 6 18.31 2.33 -23.96
C HIS A 6 17.22 3.39 -23.75
N ALA A 7 16.47 3.76 -24.79
CA ALA A 7 15.43 4.76 -24.67
C ALA A 7 14.28 4.50 -25.63
N GLY A 8 13.05 4.72 -25.16
CA GLY A 8 11.83 4.56 -25.93
C GLY A 8 10.83 5.68 -25.65
N GLN A 9 10.26 6.26 -26.70
CA GLN A 9 9.19 7.24 -26.58
C GLN A 9 8.01 6.82 -27.46
N GLY A 10 6.80 6.83 -26.89
CA GLY A 10 5.58 6.51 -27.63
C GLY A 10 5.57 5.09 -28.18
N LEU A 11 6.10 4.13 -27.42
CA LEU A 11 6.15 2.73 -27.84
C LEU A 11 4.79 2.06 -27.62
N HIS A 12 4.36 1.29 -28.61
CA HIS A 12 3.06 0.63 -28.61
C HIS A 12 3.20 -0.81 -29.10
N ASN A 13 2.60 -1.77 -28.39
CA ASN A 13 2.46 -3.16 -28.82
C ASN A 13 3.81 -3.86 -29.13
N LEU A 14 4.80 -3.67 -28.26
CA LEU A 14 6.14 -4.25 -28.40
C LEU A 14 6.49 -5.17 -27.24
N MET A 15 7.50 -6.01 -27.48
CA MET A 15 8.09 -6.89 -26.50
C MET A 15 9.60 -6.68 -26.44
N PHE A 16 10.11 -6.44 -25.24
CA PHE A 16 11.51 -6.22 -24.91
C PHE A 16 11.96 -7.19 -23.84
N PHE A 17 13.27 -7.47 -23.73
CA PHE A 17 13.79 -8.03 -22.49
C PHE A 17 14.07 -6.89 -21.50
N GLU A 18 14.86 -5.89 -21.91
CA GLU A 18 15.21 -4.75 -21.05
C GLU A 18 14.96 -3.39 -21.75
N LEU A 19 14.43 -2.42 -20.97
CA LEU A 19 14.31 -1.01 -21.36
C LEU A 19 14.88 -0.11 -20.26
N HIS A 20 15.88 0.71 -20.58
CA HIS A 20 16.46 1.63 -19.58
C HIS A 20 15.56 2.83 -19.29
N ALA A 21 15.01 3.47 -20.31
CA ALA A 21 14.13 4.63 -20.14
C ALA A 21 12.95 4.63 -21.09
N GLY A 22 11.74 4.84 -20.57
CA GLY A 22 10.52 4.82 -21.36
C GLY A 22 9.55 5.96 -21.02
N GLN A 23 9.02 6.61 -22.04
CA GLN A 23 7.94 7.60 -21.88
C GLN A 23 6.75 7.28 -22.80
N GLY A 24 5.55 7.29 -22.23
CA GLY A 24 4.31 7.08 -22.98
C GLY A 24 4.24 5.67 -23.56
N LEU A 25 4.46 4.66 -22.72
CA LEU A 25 4.45 3.26 -23.13
C LEU A 25 3.06 2.67 -22.99
N HIS A 26 2.60 1.95 -24.01
CA HIS A 26 1.25 1.37 -24.04
C HIS A 26 1.27 -0.07 -24.54
N ASN A 27 0.57 -0.96 -23.83
CA ASN A 27 0.38 -2.35 -24.23
C ASN A 27 1.71 -3.09 -24.51
N LEU A 28 2.67 -2.99 -23.59
CA LEU A 28 3.97 -3.66 -23.72
C LEU A 28 4.11 -4.83 -22.76
N MET A 29 4.98 -5.77 -23.13
CA MET A 29 5.46 -6.84 -22.27
C MET A 29 6.99 -6.79 -22.22
N PHE A 30 7.57 -6.72 -21.03
CA PHE A 30 9.02 -6.73 -20.87
C PHE A 30 9.46 -7.38 -19.57
N PHE A 31 10.72 -7.78 -19.47
CA PHE A 31 11.25 -8.33 -18.24
C PHE A 31 11.56 -7.20 -17.26
N GLU A 32 12.37 -6.23 -17.67
CA GLU A 32 12.86 -5.16 -16.80
C GLU A 32 12.70 -3.77 -17.42
N LEU A 33 12.26 -2.80 -16.60
CA LEU A 33 12.28 -1.37 -16.93
C LEU A 33 12.95 -0.58 -15.81
N HIS A 34 14.03 0.14 -16.12
CA HIS A 34 14.72 0.96 -15.12
C HIS A 34 13.93 2.24 -14.79
N ALA A 35 13.44 2.96 -15.79
CA ALA A 35 12.67 4.18 -15.55
C ALA A 35 11.51 4.37 -16.55
N GLY A 36 10.31 4.60 -16.03
CA GLY A 36 9.10 4.76 -16.83
C GLY A 36 8.22 5.95 -16.42
N GLN A 37 7.72 6.69 -17.41
CA GLN A 37 6.70 7.73 -17.21
C GLN A 37 5.51 7.53 -18.13
N GLY A 38 4.29 7.60 -17.57
CA GLY A 38 3.05 7.47 -18.33
C GLY A 38 2.90 6.08 -18.93
N LEU A 39 2.87 5.07 -18.06
CA LEU A 39 2.81 3.66 -18.44
C LEU A 39 1.38 3.15 -18.34
N HIS A 40 0.90 2.49 -19.39
CA HIS A 40 -0.49 2.03 -19.46
C HIS A 40 -0.59 0.60 -19.99
N ASN A 41 -1.35 -0.25 -19.29
CA ASN A 41 -1.66 -1.62 -19.71
C ASN A 41 -0.39 -2.47 -19.99
N LEU A 42 0.55 -2.49 -19.05
CA LEU A 42 1.80 -3.25 -19.21
C LEU A 42 1.82 -4.49 -18.31
N MET A 43 2.56 -5.49 -18.74
CA MET A 43 2.89 -6.67 -17.96
C MET A 43 4.41 -6.83 -17.92
N PHE A 44 5.01 -6.81 -16.73
CA PHE A 44 6.46 -6.94 -16.59
C PHE A 44 6.89 -7.61 -15.29
N PHE A 45 8.14 -8.04 -15.23
CA PHE A 45 8.68 -8.66 -14.02
C PHE A 45 9.09 -7.58 -13.01
N GLU A 46 9.94 -6.64 -13.43
CA GLU A 46 10.53 -5.64 -12.53
C GLU A 46 10.46 -4.21 -13.11
N LEU A 47 10.13 -3.25 -12.26
CA LEU A 47 10.25 -1.82 -12.53
C LEU A 47 11.01 -1.13 -11.39
N HIS A 48 12.14 -0.50 -11.70
CA HIS A 48 12.90 0.24 -10.70
C HIS A 48 12.22 1.55 -10.32
N ALA A 49 11.79 2.36 -11.30
CA ALA A 49 11.13 3.64 -11.02
C ALA A 49 10.00 3.96 -12.01
N GLY A 50 8.82 4.28 -11.48
CA GLY A 50 7.63 4.58 -12.27
C GLY A 50 6.86 5.82 -11.82
N GLN A 51 6.39 6.62 -12.77
CA GLN A 51 5.45 7.72 -12.52
C GLN A 51 4.23 7.63 -13.45
N GLY A 52 3.04 7.81 -12.89
CA GLY A 52 1.78 7.81 -13.64
C GLY A 52 1.52 6.45 -14.27
N LEU A 53 1.41 5.42 -13.43
CA LEU A 53 1.22 4.04 -13.85
C LEU A 53 -0.26 3.65 -13.74
N HIS A 54 -0.80 3.04 -14.80
CA HIS A 54 -2.21 2.68 -14.87
C HIS A 54 -2.41 1.27 -15.43
N ASN A 55 -3.26 0.48 -14.75
CA ASN A 55 -3.68 -0.85 -15.21
C ASN A 55 -2.48 -1.79 -15.49
N LEU A 56 -1.57 -1.93 -14.54
CA LEU A 56 -0.40 -2.80 -14.68
C LEU A 56 -0.51 -4.05 -13.83
N MET A 57 0.14 -5.12 -14.29
CA MET A 57 0.36 -6.34 -13.55
C MET A 57 1.85 -6.67 -13.56
N PHE A 58 2.49 -6.70 -12.40
CA PHE A 58 3.93 -6.97 -12.31
C PHE A 58 4.34 -7.66 -11.02
N PHE A 59 5.56 -8.21 -10.99
CA PHE A 59 6.07 -8.91 -9.80
C PHE A 59 6.59 -7.89 -8.77
N GLU A 60 7.50 -7.02 -9.18
CA GLU A 60 8.20 -6.10 -8.26
C GLU A 60 8.24 -4.67 -8.79
N LEU A 61 8.00 -3.70 -7.90
CA LEU A 61 8.25 -2.27 -8.13
C LEU A 61 9.05 -1.68 -6.98
N HIS A 62 10.22 -1.12 -7.30
CA HIS A 62 11.05 -0.47 -6.27
C HIS A 62 10.47 0.89 -5.86
N ALA A 63 10.11 1.74 -6.81
CA ALA A 63 9.56 3.06 -6.50
C ALA A 63 8.47 3.51 -7.47
N GLY A 64 7.31 3.92 -6.93
CA GLY A 64 6.16 4.37 -7.71
C GLY A 64 5.50 5.66 -7.21
N GLN A 65 5.10 6.53 -8.13
CA GLN A 65 4.24 7.68 -7.84
C GLN A 65 3.02 7.73 -8.75
N GLY A 66 1.85 8.00 -8.17
CA GLY A 66 0.60 8.14 -8.93
C GLY A 66 0.19 6.83 -9.59
N LEU A 67 0.02 5.79 -8.76
CA LEU A 67 -0.30 4.43 -9.20
C LEU A 67 -1.79 4.17 -9.11
N HIS A 68 -2.39 3.65 -10.17
CA HIS A 68 -3.83 3.42 -10.24
C HIS A 68 -4.17 2.06 -10.85
N ASN A 69 -5.06 1.31 -10.18
CA ASN A 69 -5.58 0.03 -10.66
C ASN A 69 -4.47 -0.99 -10.97
N LEU A 70 -3.55 -1.21 -10.03
CA LEU A 70 -2.45 -2.16 -10.21
C LEU A 70 -2.64 -3.42 -9.37
N MET A 71 -2.06 -4.51 -9.85
CA MET A 71 -1.89 -5.75 -9.11
C MET A 71 -0.40 -6.10 -9.12
N PHE A 72 0.22 -6.23 -7.95
CA PHE A 72 1.62 -6.62 -7.86
C PHE A 72 1.93 -7.49 -6.64
N PHE A 73 3.05 -8.20 -6.70
CA PHE A 73 3.50 -9.02 -5.56
C PHE A 73 4.15 -8.12 -4.51
N GLU A 74 5.14 -7.31 -4.90
CA GLU A 74 5.90 -6.49 -3.97
C GLU A 74 6.05 -5.04 -4.46
N LEU A 75 5.87 -4.09 -3.54
CA LEU A 75 6.23 -2.68 -3.73
C LEU A 75 7.09 -2.19 -2.58
N HIS A 76 8.30 -1.72 -2.88
CA HIS A 76 9.19 -1.17 -1.87
C HIS A 76 8.73 0.22 -1.41
N ALA A 77 8.45 1.13 -2.34
CA ALA A 77 8.01 2.48 -1.98
C ALA A 77 6.95 3.05 -2.93
N GLY A 78 5.86 3.57 -2.37
CA GLY A 78 4.76 4.14 -3.13
C GLY A 78 4.19 5.45 -2.58
N GLN A 79 3.87 6.38 -3.48
CA GLN A 79 3.14 7.61 -3.14
C GLN A 79 1.90 7.81 -4.02
N GLY A 80 0.77 8.16 -3.40
CA GLY A 80 -0.46 8.49 -4.12
C GLY A 80 -1.02 7.28 -4.85
N LEU A 81 -1.26 6.21 -4.10
CA LEU A 81 -1.71 4.93 -4.64
C LEU A 81 -3.22 4.77 -4.49
N HIS A 82 -3.89 4.31 -5.54
CA HIS A 82 -5.34 4.18 -5.58
C HIS A 82 -5.78 2.85 -6.20
N ASN A 83 -6.73 2.17 -5.55
CA ASN A 83 -7.36 0.95 -6.06
C ASN A 83 -6.33 -0.14 -6.39
N LEU A 84 -5.50 -0.52 -5.43
CA LEU A 84 -4.47 -1.54 -5.64
C LEU A 84 -4.76 -2.81 -4.85
N MET A 85 -4.23 -3.91 -5.38
CA MET A 85 -4.11 -5.19 -4.69
C MET A 85 -2.64 -5.59 -4.66
N PHE A 86 -2.09 -5.85 -3.48
CA PHE A 86 -0.70 -6.30 -3.37
C PHE A 86 -0.49 -7.36 -2.29
N PHE A 87 0.58 -8.14 -2.43
CA PHE A 87 0.98 -9.05 -1.36
C PHE A 87 1.72 -8.28 -0.28
N GLU A 88 2.77 -7.55 -0.64
CA GLU A 88 3.62 -6.82 0.30
C GLU A 88 3.87 -5.37 -0.14
N LEU A 89 3.80 -4.44 0.81
CA LEU A 89 4.23 -3.05 0.66
C LEU A 89 5.16 -2.66 1.81
N HIS A 90 6.39 -2.27 1.50
CA HIS A 90 7.33 -1.81 2.53
C HIS A 90 7.00 -0.42 3.03
N ALA A 91 6.79 0.55 2.13
CA ALA A 91 6.48 1.92 2.53
C ALA A 91 5.45 2.60 1.61
N GLY A 92 4.43 3.22 2.20
CA GLY A 92 3.40 3.92 1.44
C GLY A 92 2.93 5.25 2.05
N GLN A 93 2.68 6.23 1.18
CA GLN A 93 2.08 7.51 1.57
C GLN A 93 0.87 7.87 0.71
N GLY A 94 -0.21 8.32 1.36
CA GLY A 94 -1.40 8.82 0.67
C GLY A 94 -2.11 7.70 -0.09
N LEU A 95 -2.44 6.64 0.63
CA LEU A 95 -2.98 5.41 0.06
C LEU A 95 -4.50 5.32 0.21
N HIS A 96 -5.18 4.90 -0.85
CA HIS A 96 -6.64 4.89 -0.88
C HIS A 96 -7.19 3.61 -1.54
N ASN A 97 -8.18 2.99 -0.90
CA ASN A 97 -8.90 1.83 -1.43
C ASN A 97 -7.94 0.66 -1.77
N LEU A 98 -7.25 0.13 -0.77
CA LEU A 98 -6.28 -0.94 -0.99
C LEU A 98 -6.69 -2.23 -0.28
N MET A 99 -6.27 -3.34 -0.88
CA MET A 99 -6.30 -4.66 -0.27
C MET A 99 -4.89 -5.24 -0.28
N PHE A 100 -4.38 -5.65 0.87
CA PHE A 100 -3.04 -6.23 0.94
C PHE A 100 -2.84 -7.27 2.02
N PHE A 101 -1.82 -8.10 1.86
CA PHE A 101 -1.45 -9.06 2.90
C PHE A 101 -0.65 -8.34 4.00
N GLU A 102 0.45 -7.70 3.63
CA GLU A 102 1.37 -7.07 4.60
C GLU A 102 1.73 -5.63 4.20
N LEU A 103 1.75 -4.73 5.18
CA LEU A 103 2.32 -3.39 5.07
C LEU A 103 3.27 -3.11 6.23
N HIS A 104 4.52 -2.79 5.92
CA HIS A 104 5.51 -2.45 6.94
C HIS A 104 5.30 -1.04 7.50
N ALA A 105 5.16 -0.03 6.63
CA ALA A 105 4.97 1.35 7.07
C ALA A 105 4.01 2.14 6.16
N GLY A 106 3.06 2.83 6.78
CA GLY A 106 2.11 3.67 6.03
C GLY A 106 1.72 4.99 6.69
N GLN A 107 1.55 6.03 5.88
CA GLN A 107 1.05 7.34 6.31
C GLN A 107 -0.12 7.83 5.48
N GLY A 108 -1.18 8.30 6.14
CA GLY A 108 -2.34 8.91 5.49
C GLY A 108 -3.11 7.90 4.66
N LEU A 109 -3.57 6.83 5.31
CA LEU A 109 -4.20 5.70 4.64
C LEU A 109 -5.72 5.72 4.85
N HIS A 110 -6.46 5.44 3.79
CA HIS A 110 -7.92 5.51 3.79
C HIS A 110 -8.54 4.28 3.13
N ASN A 111 -9.56 3.71 3.77
CA ASN A 111 -10.34 2.58 3.26
C ASN A 111 -9.45 1.39 2.88
N LEU A 112 -8.82 0.76 3.87
CA LEU A 112 -7.97 -0.40 3.63
C LEU A 112 -8.53 -1.66 4.29
N MET A 113 -8.20 -2.79 3.67
CA MET A 113 -8.36 -4.12 4.24
C MET A 113 -7.02 -4.84 4.16
N PHE A 114 -6.53 -5.35 5.30
CA PHE A 114 -5.26 -6.08 5.30
C PHE A 114 -5.15 -7.18 6.35
N PHE A 115 -4.16 -8.05 6.18
CA PHE A 115 -3.83 -9.05 7.19
C PHE A 115 -2.98 -8.41 8.29
N GLU A 116 -1.82 -7.86 7.94
CA GLU A 116 -0.86 -7.30 8.91
C GLU A 116 -0.41 -5.88 8.54
N LEU A 117 -0.32 -5.01 9.56
CA LEU A 117 0.34 -3.71 9.48
C LEU A 117 1.30 -3.54 10.65
N HIS A 118 2.57 -3.31 10.35
CA HIS A 118 3.59 -3.07 11.37
C HIS A 118 3.48 -1.65 11.95
N ALA A 119 3.44 -0.62 11.12
CA ALA A 119 3.35 0.77 11.58
C ALA A 119 2.46 1.65 10.70
N GLY A 120 1.54 2.40 11.33
CA GLY A 120 0.65 3.31 10.63
C GLY A 120 0.42 4.66 11.30
N GLN A 121 0.35 5.73 10.52
CA GLN A 121 -0.01 7.07 10.99
C GLN A 121 -1.16 7.67 10.18
N GLY A 122 -2.16 8.23 10.86
CA GLY A 122 -3.30 8.87 10.21
C GLY A 122 -4.11 7.87 9.39
N LEU A 123 -4.62 6.83 10.05
CA LEU A 123 -5.40 5.78 9.39
C LEU A 123 -6.89 6.02 9.59
N HIS A 124 -7.66 5.86 8.51
CA HIS A 124 -9.10 6.06 8.51
C HIS A 124 -9.84 4.91 7.82
N ASN A 125 -10.91 4.41 8.45
CA ASN A 125 -11.77 3.35 7.94
C ASN A 125 -10.97 2.07 7.62
N LEU A 126 -10.58 1.37 8.68
CA LEU A 126 -9.66 0.24 8.58
C LEU A 126 -10.28 -1.06 9.07
N MET A 127 -10.01 -2.12 8.34
CA MET A 127 -10.24 -3.49 8.78
C MET A 127 -8.94 -4.29 8.67
N SER A 128 -8.54 -4.91 9.77
CA SER A 128 -7.27 -5.63 9.83
C SER A 128 -7.33 -6.82 10.76
N PHE A 129 -6.52 -7.84 10.48
CA PHE A 129 -6.28 -8.89 11.45
C PHE A 129 -5.36 -8.38 12.56
N GLU A 130 -4.16 -7.91 12.21
CA GLU A 130 -3.16 -7.46 13.18
C GLU A 130 -2.60 -6.07 12.86
N LEU A 131 -2.52 -5.23 13.89
CA LEU A 131 -1.80 -3.96 13.87
C LEU A 131 -0.81 -3.90 15.04
N HIS A 132 0.49 -3.78 14.74
CA HIS A 132 1.53 -3.68 15.75
C HIS A 132 1.59 -2.28 16.39
N ALA A 133 1.63 -1.22 15.57
CA ALA A 133 1.70 0.14 16.09
C ALA A 133 0.92 1.14 15.24
N GLY A 134 0.17 2.03 15.88
CA GLY A 134 -0.43 3.15 15.15
C GLY A 134 -0.73 4.42 15.94
N GLN A 135 -0.79 5.53 15.21
CA GLN A 135 -1.08 6.85 15.75
C GLN A 135 -2.16 7.58 14.94
N GLY A 136 -3.12 8.18 15.63
CA GLY A 136 -4.18 8.99 15.02
C GLY A 136 -5.10 8.15 14.16
N LEU A 137 -5.74 7.16 14.77
CA LEU A 137 -6.50 6.13 14.07
C LEU A 137 -8.01 6.32 14.28
N HIS A 138 -8.79 6.22 13.22
CA HIS A 138 -10.23 6.52 13.25
C HIS A 138 -11.05 5.47 12.50
N ASN A 139 -12.16 5.03 13.11
CA ASN A 139 -13.10 4.05 12.55
C ASN A 139 -12.41 2.73 12.19
N LEU A 140 -12.13 1.91 13.20
CA LEU A 140 -11.24 0.78 13.08
C LEU A 140 -11.90 -0.51 13.57
N MET A 141 -11.58 -1.59 12.88
CA MET A 141 -11.91 -2.95 13.28
C MET A 141 -10.64 -3.81 13.22
N PHE A 142 -10.22 -4.34 14.36
CA PHE A 142 -9.05 -5.22 14.47
C PHE A 142 -9.40 -6.53 15.14
N PHE A 143 -8.68 -7.60 14.77
CA PHE A 143 -8.59 -8.75 15.67
C PHE A 143 -7.64 -8.41 16.82
N GLU A 144 -6.42 -7.98 16.51
CA GLU A 144 -5.40 -7.64 17.51
C GLU A 144 -4.75 -6.28 17.23
N LEU A 145 -4.67 -5.46 18.28
CA LEU A 145 -3.92 -4.20 18.28
C LEU A 145 -2.91 -4.22 19.44
N HIS A 146 -1.62 -4.20 19.11
CA HIS A 146 -0.55 -4.21 20.11
C HIS A 146 -0.35 -2.83 20.76
N ALA A 147 -0.20 -1.77 19.98
CA ALA A 147 0.00 -0.42 20.51
C ALA A 147 -0.70 0.66 19.69
N GLY A 148 -1.43 1.56 20.36
CA GLY A 148 -2.11 2.67 19.70
C GLY A 148 -2.15 3.97 20.49
N GLN A 149 -2.03 5.10 19.79
CA GLN A 149 -2.21 6.44 20.36
C GLN A 149 -3.24 7.27 19.58
N GLY A 150 -4.18 7.89 20.30
CA GLY A 150 -5.25 8.70 19.69
C GLY A 150 -6.18 7.84 18.85
N LEU A 151 -6.91 6.93 19.51
CA LEU A 151 -7.80 5.97 18.86
C LEU A 151 -9.24 6.42 19.03
N HIS A 152 -9.97 6.52 17.91
CA HIS A 152 -11.37 6.95 17.89
C HIS A 152 -12.24 5.93 17.15
N ASN A 153 -13.33 5.50 17.79
CA ASN A 153 -14.28 4.51 17.24
C ASN A 153 -13.58 3.19 16.89
N LEU A 154 -13.06 2.53 17.92
CA LEU A 154 -12.33 1.28 17.81
C LEU A 154 -13.21 0.10 18.22
N MET A 155 -13.27 -0.93 17.38
CA MET A 155 -13.70 -2.27 17.75
C MET A 155 -12.51 -3.22 17.64
N SER A 156 -12.12 -3.88 18.74
CA SER A 156 -11.05 -4.87 18.73
C SER A 156 -11.45 -6.14 19.48
N PHE A 157 -10.89 -7.29 19.09
CA PHE A 157 -10.96 -8.46 19.96
C PHE A 157 -9.94 -8.33 21.10
N GLU A 158 -8.71 -7.95 20.79
CA GLU A 158 -7.64 -7.77 21.79
C GLU A 158 -6.90 -6.44 21.59
N LEU A 159 -6.78 -5.67 22.67
CA LEU A 159 -5.99 -4.44 22.73
C LEU A 159 -4.95 -4.55 23.85
N HIS A 160 -3.67 -4.57 23.50
CA HIS A 160 -2.58 -4.70 24.48
C HIS A 160 -2.26 -3.36 25.15
N ALA A 161 -2.00 -2.30 24.38
CA ALA A 161 -1.68 -0.99 24.92
C ALA A 161 -2.34 0.15 24.12
N GLY A 162 -2.99 1.08 24.84
CA GLY A 162 -3.62 2.23 24.22
C GLY A 162 -3.51 3.51 25.03
N GLN A 163 -3.31 4.66 24.36
CA GLN A 163 -3.38 5.98 24.97
C GLN A 163 -4.35 6.89 24.22
N GLY A 164 -5.25 7.57 24.94
CA GLY A 164 -6.25 8.47 24.35
C GLY A 164 -7.28 7.69 23.54
N LEU A 165 -8.05 6.85 24.24
CA LEU A 165 -9.05 5.96 23.64
C LEU A 165 -10.44 6.56 23.78
N TYR A 166 -11.14 6.70 22.65
CA TYR A 166 -12.48 7.27 22.58
C TYR A 166 -13.42 6.34 21.82
N ASN A 167 -14.54 5.95 22.43
CA ASN A 167 -15.53 5.02 21.87
C ASN A 167 -14.87 3.68 21.53
N LEU A 168 -14.43 2.97 22.57
CA LEU A 168 -13.80 1.66 22.47
C LEU A 168 -14.84 0.58 22.75
N MET A 169 -14.86 -0.44 21.90
CA MET A 169 -15.44 -1.74 22.19
C MET A 169 -14.33 -2.78 22.09
N SER A 170 -13.93 -3.37 23.21
CA SER A 170 -12.89 -4.41 23.21
C SER A 170 -13.29 -5.61 24.04
N PHE A 171 -13.07 -6.82 23.51
CA PHE A 171 -13.27 -8.04 24.30
C PHE A 171 -12.21 -8.22 25.37
N LYS A 172 -10.97 -7.78 25.09
CA LYS A 172 -9.85 -7.77 26.05
C LYS A 172 -9.05 -6.47 25.95
N LEU A 173 -8.83 -5.83 27.10
CA LEU A 173 -7.96 -4.66 27.24
C LEU A 173 -6.90 -4.96 28.31
N HIS A 174 -5.63 -5.00 27.93
CA HIS A 174 -4.53 -5.27 28.87
C HIS A 174 -4.04 -3.99 29.57
N ALA A 175 -3.78 -2.93 28.81
CA ALA A 175 -3.36 -1.63 29.35
C ALA A 175 -3.96 -0.45 28.57
N GLY A 176 -4.48 0.54 29.29
CA GLY A 176 -5.10 1.72 28.69
C GLY A 176 -4.96 2.98 29.55
N LEU A 177 -4.63 4.10 28.90
CA LEU A 177 -4.58 5.44 29.51
C LEU A 177 -5.50 6.41 28.74
N GLY A 178 -6.19 7.30 29.46
CA GLY A 178 -7.09 8.29 28.84
C GLY A 178 -8.31 7.64 28.17
N LEU A 179 -9.01 6.76 28.89
CA LEU A 179 -10.17 6.00 28.43
C LEU A 179 -11.47 6.82 28.49
N HIS A 180 -12.22 6.86 27.40
CA HIS A 180 -13.51 7.55 27.30
C HIS A 180 -14.50 6.70 26.50
N ASN A 181 -15.69 6.43 27.07
CA ASN A 181 -16.73 5.60 26.46
C ASN A 181 -16.22 4.20 26.05
N VAL A 182 -15.79 3.40 27.03
CA VAL A 182 -15.33 2.02 26.83
C VAL A 182 -16.46 1.05 27.19
N TYR A 183 -16.71 0.08 26.30
CA TYR A 183 -17.75 -0.94 26.42
C TYR A 183 -17.16 -2.35 26.28
#